data_AF-A0AA91Q2A7-F1
#
_entry.id   AF-A0AA91Q2A7-F1
#
_cell.length_a   1.000
_cell.length_b   1.000
_cell.length_c   1.000
_cell.angle_alpha   90.00
_cell.angle_beta   90.00
_cell.angle_gamma   90.00
#
_symmetry.space_group_name_H-M   'P 1'
#
loop_
_entity.id
_entity.type
_entity.pdbx_description
1 polymer ?
#
loop_
_entity_poly.entity_id
_entity_poly.type
_entity_poly.pdbx_seq_one_letter_code
_entity_poly.pdbx_strand_id
1 'polypeptide(L)'
;MSDFKFKSTVDPKQLAKVFMPAAKQWSKNMPLEQFAQVQSKILVDFVLGGRPGRAYYLEAPNGDIAASVIVTHHKGFYKEPTRGMSSAIPDPTTFGVSPATGLLVSYVVTAQEYRGQGLMRKLLERVISHTEEELLQKELAKSSDGKDSFRSMVTSEGKVDRTLANYYMSKKYVWYLYSGIDRTYEKFGFKAYPLDGYKIPISAGNSEVGQLVKKLLSNSASEAGVGKKLRLLDRSKKSDLDLISFILQGRELDLLTDLNTDDFHSELSGGRRSSSSLTNIGSALLTTEKGSTNELSAISEKLENVTITPSSRRKSSIQHMAVPKFGLQPNMDSLDSNFVNDKILCEAGSVKEYTNICGAILTNELQQKSFYILWTSVMMSQVHIVGIGELKLDVFGALVDPLGLTNPPQRRRGSSFTGLNDISGLNLQDLDLLVSTALHVANKRRFKGMSSYVCVTKNDLPATVPAAVLHDFFMNYVSSGEKSKAVEFVQDFSSQHILPMLRKFGSSNPEFELDWTSNSMLSWG
;
A
#
# COMPACT_ATOMS: atom_id res chain seq x y z
N MET A 1 27.38 -3.72 -33.35
CA MET A 1 26.78 -3.79 -31.99
C MET A 1 26.88 -2.40 -31.41
N SER A 2 25.77 -1.74 -31.11
CA SER A 2 25.75 -0.33 -30.71
C SER A 2 26.23 -0.14 -29.27
N ASP A 3 27.30 0.65 -29.09
CA ASP A 3 27.97 0.95 -27.81
C ASP A 3 27.13 1.88 -26.91
N PHE A 4 26.18 1.32 -26.19
CA PHE A 4 25.46 2.04 -25.15
C PHE A 4 26.25 2.06 -23.84
N LYS A 5 26.49 3.24 -23.27
CA LYS A 5 27.22 3.39 -21.99
C LYS A 5 26.26 3.43 -20.82
N PHE A 6 26.48 2.52 -19.85
CA PHE A 6 25.74 2.52 -18.58
C PHE A 6 26.32 3.57 -17.63
N LYS A 7 25.46 4.46 -17.13
CA LYS A 7 25.82 5.52 -16.19
C LYS A 7 24.75 5.66 -15.10
N SER A 8 25.14 6.30 -14.02
CA SER A 8 24.25 6.63 -12.90
C SER A 8 24.48 8.07 -12.44
N THR A 9 23.44 8.77 -12.00
CA THR A 9 23.54 10.17 -11.56
C THR A 9 22.54 10.51 -10.46
N VAL A 10 22.87 11.55 -9.70
CA VAL A 10 21.99 12.27 -8.77
C VAL A 10 21.99 13.77 -9.10
N ASP A 11 22.74 14.20 -10.14
CA ASP A 11 22.92 15.61 -10.46
C ASP A 11 21.65 16.20 -11.07
N PRO A 12 21.09 17.30 -10.54
CA PRO A 12 19.80 17.85 -11.00
C PRO A 12 19.74 18.13 -12.51
N LYS A 13 20.83 18.63 -13.09
CA LYS A 13 20.92 18.96 -14.53
C LYS A 13 20.88 17.72 -15.42
N GLN A 14 21.50 16.62 -14.98
CA GLN A 14 21.49 15.35 -15.71
C GLN A 14 20.18 14.60 -15.48
N LEU A 15 19.63 14.66 -14.26
CA LEU A 15 18.31 14.10 -13.94
C LEU A 15 17.22 14.66 -14.86
N ALA A 16 17.22 15.97 -15.13
CA ALA A 16 16.26 16.57 -16.04
C ALA A 16 16.32 15.90 -17.43
N LYS A 17 17.52 15.63 -17.95
CA LYS A 17 17.67 14.88 -19.21
C LYS A 17 17.15 13.46 -19.10
N VAL A 18 17.43 12.76 -17.99
CA VAL A 18 16.99 11.37 -17.73
C VAL A 18 15.46 11.24 -17.69
N PHE A 19 14.76 12.27 -17.23
CA PHE A 19 13.30 12.30 -17.20
C PHE A 19 12.65 12.72 -18.52
N MET A 20 13.39 13.27 -19.49
CA MET A 20 12.82 13.70 -20.78
C MET A 20 12.10 12.57 -21.55
N PRO A 21 12.66 11.35 -21.67
CA PRO A 21 11.95 10.23 -22.30
C PRO A 21 10.64 9.87 -21.58
N ALA A 22 10.60 9.97 -20.25
CA ALA A 22 9.39 9.74 -19.45
C ALA A 22 8.37 10.87 -19.65
N ALA A 23 8.82 12.12 -19.70
CA ALA A 23 7.97 13.27 -19.98
C ALA A 23 7.23 13.10 -21.32
N LYS A 24 7.92 12.66 -22.37
CA LYS A 24 7.29 12.42 -23.69
C LYS A 24 6.13 11.42 -23.65
N GLN A 25 6.13 10.50 -22.69
CA GLN A 25 5.10 9.46 -22.57
C GLN A 25 4.01 9.81 -21.56
N TRP A 26 4.38 10.50 -20.47
CA TRP A 26 3.53 10.63 -19.29
C TRP A 26 3.20 12.07 -18.89
N SER A 27 3.76 13.09 -19.57
CA SER A 27 3.53 14.51 -19.18
C SER A 27 2.08 14.97 -19.34
N LYS A 28 1.25 14.25 -20.11
CA LYS A 28 -0.15 14.59 -20.39
C LYS A 28 -0.28 16.06 -20.84
N ASN A 29 -0.91 16.91 -20.04
CA ASN A 29 -1.13 18.33 -20.34
C ASN A 29 0.03 19.24 -19.87
N MET A 30 1.04 18.70 -19.22
CA MET A 30 2.19 19.48 -18.73
C MET A 30 3.26 19.61 -19.83
N PRO A 31 3.91 20.78 -19.96
CA PRO A 31 5.10 20.93 -20.78
C PRO A 31 6.20 19.93 -20.39
N LEU A 32 6.88 19.36 -21.39
CA LEU A 32 7.86 18.28 -21.20
C LEU A 32 9.01 18.68 -20.24
N GLU A 33 9.53 19.89 -20.41
CA GLU A 33 10.62 20.42 -19.59
C GLU A 33 10.18 20.65 -18.15
N GLN A 34 8.96 21.15 -17.95
CA GLN A 34 8.41 21.36 -16.62
C GLN A 34 8.23 20.03 -15.89
N PHE A 35 7.71 18.99 -16.57
CA PHE A 35 7.61 17.65 -16.01
C PHE A 35 8.98 17.13 -15.56
N ALA A 36 9.99 17.22 -16.42
CA ALA A 36 11.32 16.73 -16.12
C ALA A 36 11.98 17.47 -14.94
N GLN A 37 11.81 18.79 -14.86
CA GLN A 37 12.30 19.60 -13.74
C GLN A 37 11.64 19.24 -12.42
N VAL A 38 10.32 19.04 -12.43
CA VAL A 38 9.54 18.67 -11.23
C VAL A 38 9.97 17.31 -10.71
N GLN A 39 10.05 16.29 -11.57
CA GLN A 39 10.49 14.96 -11.14
C GLN A 39 11.94 14.95 -10.66
N SER A 40 12.81 15.73 -11.31
CA SER A 40 14.19 15.89 -10.85
C SER A 40 14.24 16.51 -9.45
N LYS A 41 13.41 17.53 -9.19
CA LYS A 41 13.33 18.16 -7.87
C LYS A 41 12.80 17.20 -6.81
N ILE A 42 11.74 16.44 -7.11
CA ILE A 42 11.18 15.44 -6.20
C ILE A 42 12.26 14.41 -5.79
N LEU A 43 13.03 13.90 -6.75
CA LEU A 43 14.10 12.95 -6.46
C LEU A 43 15.24 13.59 -5.64
N VAL A 44 15.61 14.84 -5.93
CA VAL A 44 16.65 15.56 -5.18
C VAL A 44 16.19 15.83 -3.75
N ASP A 45 14.97 16.31 -3.56
CA ASP A 45 14.37 16.55 -2.23
C ASP A 45 14.29 15.24 -1.43
N PHE A 46 13.95 14.13 -2.09
CA PHE A 46 13.97 12.79 -1.48
C PHE A 46 15.37 12.39 -0.98
N VAL A 47 16.41 12.65 -1.78
CA VAL A 47 17.80 12.36 -1.41
C VAL A 47 18.29 13.28 -0.28
N LEU A 48 17.97 14.57 -0.35
CA LEU A 48 18.30 15.55 0.70
C LEU A 48 17.58 15.24 2.02
N GLY A 49 16.40 14.61 1.97
CA GLY A 49 15.68 14.06 3.12
C GLY A 49 16.38 12.87 3.80
N GLY A 50 17.59 12.49 3.39
CA GLY A 50 18.40 11.43 4.00
C GLY A 50 18.10 10.03 3.48
N ARG A 51 17.38 9.91 2.35
CA ARG A 51 16.99 8.62 1.77
C ARG A 51 17.81 8.31 0.52
N PRO A 52 18.34 7.09 0.38
CA PRO A 52 19.05 6.73 -0.85
C PRO A 52 18.13 6.71 -2.07
N GLY A 53 18.50 7.43 -3.11
CA GLY A 53 17.84 7.43 -4.41
C GLY A 53 18.85 7.73 -5.52
N ARG A 54 18.75 7.02 -6.65
CA ARG A 54 19.66 7.23 -7.80
C ARG A 54 18.97 6.92 -9.12
N ALA A 55 19.29 7.70 -10.14
CA ALA A 55 18.87 7.42 -11.51
C ALA A 55 19.97 6.67 -12.26
N TYR A 56 19.57 5.66 -13.03
CA TYR A 56 20.41 4.86 -13.91
C TYR A 56 19.95 5.01 -15.35
N TYR A 57 20.89 5.09 -16.29
CA TYR A 57 20.54 5.28 -17.69
C TYR A 57 21.57 4.66 -18.65
N LEU A 58 21.10 4.39 -19.87
CA LEU A 58 21.92 4.04 -21.01
C LEU A 58 22.02 5.25 -21.94
N GLU A 59 23.26 5.70 -22.15
CA GLU A 59 23.57 6.78 -23.09
C GLU A 59 23.94 6.18 -24.44
N ALA A 60 23.30 6.68 -25.50
CA ALA A 60 23.59 6.36 -26.88
C ALA A 60 24.89 7.07 -27.34
N PRO A 61 25.54 6.61 -28.43
CA PRO A 61 26.77 7.23 -28.93
C PRO A 61 26.63 8.71 -29.29
N ASN A 62 25.42 9.17 -29.59
CA ASN A 62 25.10 10.57 -29.90
C ASN A 62 24.91 11.45 -28.63
N GLY A 63 25.03 10.88 -27.43
CA GLY A 63 24.82 11.57 -26.16
C GLY A 63 23.37 11.60 -25.67
N ASP A 64 22.43 11.01 -26.42
CA ASP A 64 21.03 10.92 -26.01
C ASP A 64 20.78 9.78 -25.03
N ILE A 65 19.75 9.93 -24.21
CA ILE A 65 19.35 8.92 -23.24
C ILE A 65 18.42 7.92 -23.91
N ALA A 66 18.92 6.70 -24.13
CA ALA A 66 18.20 5.63 -24.80
C ALA A 66 17.22 4.91 -23.85
N ALA A 67 17.62 4.70 -22.59
CA ALA A 67 16.78 4.09 -21.57
C ALA A 67 17.13 4.61 -20.17
N SER A 68 16.15 4.69 -19.28
CA SER A 68 16.30 5.13 -17.89
C SER A 68 15.51 4.26 -16.91
N VAL A 69 16.02 4.18 -15.69
CA VAL A 69 15.41 3.52 -14.52
C VAL A 69 15.80 4.30 -13.28
N ILE A 70 14.89 4.48 -12.33
CA ILE A 70 15.16 5.14 -11.05
C ILE A 70 14.96 4.12 -9.93
N VAL A 71 15.88 4.15 -8.96
CA VAL A 71 15.82 3.31 -7.78
C VAL A 71 15.78 4.19 -6.54
N THR A 72 14.75 4.02 -5.71
CA THR A 72 14.59 4.71 -4.43
C THR A 72 14.39 3.71 -3.28
N HIS A 73 14.85 4.08 -2.09
CA HIS A 73 14.82 3.22 -0.92
C HIS A 73 13.73 3.68 0.04
N HIS A 74 12.77 2.79 0.30
CA HIS A 74 11.62 3.04 1.16
C HIS A 74 11.71 2.17 2.41
N LYS A 75 11.29 2.71 3.55
CA LYS A 75 11.23 1.94 4.79
C LYS A 75 10.08 0.95 4.73
N GLY A 76 10.30 -0.22 5.30
CA GLY A 76 9.31 -1.26 5.40
C GLY A 76 9.60 -2.16 6.58
N PHE A 77 8.85 -3.26 6.62
CA PHE A 77 8.80 -4.19 7.70
C PHE A 77 8.78 -5.60 7.14
N TYR A 78 9.46 -6.52 7.83
CA TYR A 78 9.56 -7.91 7.47
C TYR A 78 9.29 -8.79 8.68
N LYS A 79 8.54 -9.87 8.47
CA LYS A 79 8.27 -10.89 9.49
C LYS A 79 8.60 -12.25 8.91
N GLU A 80 9.48 -12.97 9.60
CA GLU A 80 9.69 -14.40 9.33
C GLU A 80 8.55 -15.24 9.89
N PRO A 81 8.16 -16.33 9.20
CA PRO A 81 7.16 -17.23 9.75
C PRO A 81 7.70 -17.82 11.04
N THR A 82 6.90 -17.77 12.09
CA THR A 82 7.17 -18.53 13.32
C THR A 82 7.13 -20.01 12.94
N ARG A 83 8.29 -20.66 12.89
CA ARG A 83 8.34 -22.11 12.79
C ARG A 83 7.65 -22.66 14.03
N GLY A 84 6.55 -23.40 13.84
CA GLY A 84 5.82 -24.03 14.94
C GLY A 84 6.77 -24.90 15.76
N MET A 85 7.26 -24.36 16.88
CA MET A 85 8.21 -25.03 17.75
C MET A 85 7.52 -25.27 19.08
N SER A 86 6.79 -26.37 19.18
CA SER A 86 6.38 -26.91 20.47
C SER A 86 7.56 -27.49 21.27
N SER A 87 8.80 -27.48 20.73
CA SER A 87 9.94 -28.16 21.36
C SER A 87 11.33 -27.52 21.23
N ALA A 88 11.49 -26.32 20.64
CA ALA A 88 12.78 -25.60 20.75
C ALA A 88 12.62 -24.22 21.32
N ILE A 89 13.67 -23.80 22.03
CA ILE A 89 13.83 -22.50 22.66
C ILE A 89 13.53 -21.44 21.59
N PRO A 90 12.53 -20.56 21.81
CA PRO A 90 12.20 -19.52 20.85
C PRO A 90 13.42 -18.63 20.62
N ASP A 91 13.86 -18.51 19.37
CA ASP A 91 14.90 -17.58 19.00
C ASP A 91 14.37 -16.15 19.16
N PRO A 92 14.92 -15.33 20.07
CA PRO A 92 14.46 -13.95 20.29
C PRO A 92 14.50 -13.10 19.03
N THR A 93 15.35 -13.47 18.05
CA THR A 93 15.47 -12.74 16.77
C THR A 93 14.31 -13.00 15.81
N THR A 94 13.55 -14.09 16.02
CA THR A 94 12.31 -14.39 15.26
C THR A 94 11.06 -13.77 15.89
N PHE A 95 11.19 -13.20 17.09
CA PHE A 95 10.10 -12.56 17.81
C PHE A 95 9.90 -11.12 17.33
N GLY A 96 8.67 -10.77 16.97
CA GLY A 96 8.33 -9.44 16.45
C GLY A 96 8.63 -9.23 14.96
N VAL A 97 8.48 -7.98 14.53
CA VAL A 97 8.66 -7.51 13.15
C VAL A 97 10.01 -6.81 13.04
N SER A 98 10.80 -7.14 12.02
CA SER A 98 12.11 -6.52 11.77
C SER A 98 12.01 -5.39 10.74
N PRO A 99 12.85 -4.35 10.84
CA PRO A 99 12.89 -3.29 9.85
C PRO A 99 13.49 -3.81 8.53
N ALA A 100 12.82 -3.49 7.43
CA ALA A 100 13.23 -3.82 6.08
C ALA A 100 13.28 -2.59 5.18
N THR A 101 13.86 -2.73 4.00
CA THR A 101 13.95 -1.70 2.98
C THR A 101 13.34 -2.21 1.68
N GLY A 102 12.30 -1.52 1.23
CA GLY A 102 11.76 -1.68 -0.11
C GLY A 102 12.63 -0.93 -1.12
N LEU A 103 13.10 -1.62 -2.14
CA LEU A 103 13.82 -1.04 -3.28
C LEU A 103 12.81 -0.81 -4.40
N LEU A 104 12.34 0.43 -4.54
CA LEU A 104 11.39 0.80 -5.57
C LEU A 104 12.11 0.95 -6.91
N VAL A 105 11.64 0.27 -7.94
CA VAL A 105 12.01 0.53 -9.33
C VAL A 105 10.91 1.39 -9.97
N SER A 106 11.25 2.63 -10.31
CA SER A 106 10.34 3.60 -10.93
C SER A 106 10.89 4.15 -12.25
N TYR A 107 10.02 4.76 -13.06
CA TYR A 107 10.38 5.40 -14.34
C TYR A 107 11.21 4.52 -15.29
N VAL A 108 10.81 3.26 -15.47
CA VAL A 108 11.43 2.37 -16.45
C VAL A 108 10.98 2.77 -17.85
N VAL A 109 11.79 3.55 -18.56
CA VAL A 109 11.42 4.09 -19.87
C VAL A 109 12.51 3.81 -20.90
N THR A 110 12.09 3.38 -22.09
CA THR A 110 12.94 3.34 -23.28
C THR A 110 12.42 4.38 -24.28
N ALA A 111 13.33 5.20 -24.80
CA ALA A 111 13.01 6.18 -25.83
C ALA A 111 12.46 5.48 -27.09
N GLN A 112 11.47 6.11 -27.75
CA GLN A 112 10.66 5.47 -28.80
C GLN A 112 11.51 4.93 -29.96
N GLU A 113 12.56 5.66 -30.32
CA GLU A 113 13.51 5.35 -31.39
C GLU A 113 14.33 4.07 -31.12
N TYR A 114 14.50 3.71 -29.85
CA TYR A 114 15.33 2.58 -29.42
C TYR A 114 14.50 1.37 -28.92
N ARG A 115 13.17 1.42 -29.07
CA ARG A 115 12.29 0.30 -28.70
C ARG A 115 12.55 -0.92 -29.61
N GLY A 116 12.35 -2.12 -29.08
CA GLY A 116 12.60 -3.38 -29.80
C GLY A 116 14.04 -3.90 -29.75
N GLN A 117 15.01 -3.09 -29.29
CA GLN A 117 16.42 -3.49 -29.18
C GLN A 117 16.79 -4.21 -27.88
N GLY A 118 15.80 -4.51 -27.03
CA GLY A 118 16.01 -5.18 -25.73
C GLY A 118 16.78 -4.36 -24.68
N LEU A 119 16.86 -3.03 -24.85
CA LEU A 119 17.61 -2.15 -23.93
C LEU A 119 17.04 -2.13 -22.51
N MET A 120 15.72 -2.19 -22.36
CA MET A 120 15.06 -2.30 -21.06
C MET A 120 15.60 -3.48 -20.25
N ARG A 121 15.71 -4.65 -20.88
CA ARG A 121 16.25 -5.86 -20.25
C ARG A 121 17.69 -5.65 -19.80
N LYS A 122 18.54 -5.17 -20.71
CA LYS A 122 19.97 -4.91 -20.41
C LYS A 122 20.16 -3.91 -19.28
N LEU A 123 19.34 -2.86 -19.25
CA LEU A 123 19.41 -1.84 -18.21
C LEU A 123 18.95 -2.42 -16.87
N LEU A 124 17.78 -3.06 -16.81
CA LEU A 124 17.21 -3.54 -15.55
C LEU A 124 18.08 -4.63 -14.90
N GLU A 125 18.57 -5.61 -15.66
CA GLU A 125 19.47 -6.65 -15.16
C GLU A 125 20.77 -6.04 -14.59
N ARG A 126 21.32 -5.02 -15.27
CA ARG A 126 22.55 -4.34 -14.84
C ARG A 126 22.34 -3.45 -13.62
N VAL A 127 21.20 -2.74 -13.54
CA VAL A 127 20.82 -1.93 -12.38
C VAL A 127 20.68 -2.80 -11.15
N ILE A 128 19.93 -3.91 -11.26
CA ILE A 128 19.70 -4.82 -10.13
C ILE A 128 21.02 -5.43 -9.67
N SER A 129 21.84 -5.96 -10.59
CA SER A 129 23.13 -6.54 -10.23
C SER A 129 24.05 -5.53 -9.54
N HIS A 130 24.13 -4.30 -10.07
CA HIS A 130 24.99 -3.25 -9.52
C HIS A 130 24.53 -2.78 -8.13
N THR A 131 23.22 -2.61 -7.94
CA THR A 131 22.65 -2.17 -6.65
C THR A 131 22.71 -3.26 -5.58
N GLU A 132 22.49 -4.53 -5.94
CA GLU A 132 22.65 -5.66 -5.02
C GLU A 132 24.11 -5.79 -4.56
N GLU A 133 25.08 -5.64 -5.48
CA GLU A 133 26.51 -5.65 -5.13
C GLU A 133 26.91 -4.46 -4.25
N GLU A 134 26.44 -3.25 -4.56
CA GLU A 134 26.69 -2.06 -3.74
C GLU A 134 26.12 -2.22 -2.32
N LEU A 135 24.92 -2.81 -2.18
CA LEU A 135 24.30 -3.06 -0.89
C LEU A 135 25.03 -4.14 -0.09
N LEU A 136 25.44 -5.22 -0.74
CA LEU A 136 26.23 -6.27 -0.12
C LEU A 136 27.57 -5.72 0.41
N GLN A 137 28.27 -4.90 -0.37
CA GLN A 137 29.51 -4.27 0.08
C GLN A 137 29.28 -3.31 1.25
N LYS A 138 28.21 -2.53 1.24
CA LYS A 138 27.86 -1.63 2.34
C LYS A 138 27.55 -2.38 3.64
N GLU A 139 26.82 -3.49 3.57
CA GLU A 139 26.50 -4.30 4.74
C GLU A 139 27.72 -5.07 5.27
N LEU A 140 28.59 -5.56 4.38
CA LEU A 140 29.88 -6.13 4.78
C LEU A 140 30.79 -5.11 5.47
N ALA A 141 30.81 -3.85 5.01
CA ALA A 141 31.60 -2.78 5.60
C ALA A 141 31.06 -2.30 6.96
N LYS A 142 29.74 -2.40 7.18
CA LYS A 142 29.10 -2.06 8.47
C LYS A 142 29.21 -3.17 9.51
N SER A 143 29.48 -4.39 9.08
CA SER A 143 29.58 -5.56 9.96
C SER A 143 30.81 -5.44 10.86
N SER A 144 30.62 -5.59 12.18
CA SER A 144 31.71 -5.71 13.16
C SER A 144 32.55 -6.98 12.95
N ASP A 145 33.77 -7.06 13.49
CA ASP A 145 34.64 -8.25 13.42
C ASP A 145 34.30 -9.36 14.45
N GLY A 146 33.09 -9.33 15.04
CA GLY A 146 32.62 -10.36 15.98
C GLY A 146 32.35 -11.71 15.30
N LYS A 147 32.41 -12.81 16.07
CA LYS A 147 32.15 -14.18 15.57
C LYS A 147 30.70 -14.43 15.10
N ASP A 148 29.75 -13.60 15.55
CA ASP A 148 28.34 -13.64 15.12
C ASP A 148 28.01 -12.52 14.12
N SER A 149 29.02 -11.95 13.48
CA SER A 149 28.84 -10.86 12.54
C SER A 149 28.40 -11.36 11.16
N PHE A 150 27.61 -10.55 10.45
CA PHE A 150 27.19 -10.84 9.07
C PHE A 150 28.38 -11.21 8.17
N ARG A 151 29.50 -10.49 8.31
CA ARG A 151 30.75 -10.80 7.61
C ARG A 151 31.23 -12.21 7.92
N SER A 152 31.36 -12.58 9.19
CA SER A 152 31.82 -13.92 9.59
C SER A 152 30.89 -15.06 9.18
N MET A 153 29.56 -14.83 9.14
CA MET A 153 28.61 -15.86 8.71
C MET A 153 28.65 -16.08 7.20
N VAL A 154 28.83 -15.01 6.41
CA VAL A 154 28.74 -15.04 4.96
C VAL A 154 30.09 -15.34 4.29
N THR A 155 31.22 -15.05 4.94
CA THR A 155 32.54 -15.41 4.40
C THR A 155 33.00 -16.78 4.89
N SER A 156 33.07 -17.75 3.98
CA SER A 156 33.79 -19.01 4.19
C SER A 156 35.12 -18.96 3.44
N GLU A 157 36.22 -19.23 4.14
CA GLU A 157 37.58 -19.30 3.55
C GLU A 157 38.00 -18.04 2.76
N GLY A 158 37.56 -16.85 3.21
CA GLY A 158 37.89 -15.57 2.57
C GLY A 158 37.10 -15.26 1.28
N LYS A 159 36.14 -16.11 0.89
CA LYS A 159 35.18 -15.84 -0.18
C LYS A 159 33.78 -15.64 0.41
N VAL A 160 33.08 -14.63 -0.12
CA VAL A 160 31.67 -14.36 0.23
C VAL A 160 30.81 -15.43 -0.44
N ASP A 161 30.13 -16.24 0.36
CA ASP A 161 29.09 -17.14 -0.14
C ASP A 161 27.87 -16.29 -0.53
N ARG A 162 27.67 -16.14 -1.84
CA ARG A 162 26.56 -15.36 -2.39
C ARG A 162 25.20 -15.94 -2.03
N THR A 163 25.08 -17.25 -1.85
CA THR A 163 23.79 -17.88 -1.55
C THR A 163 23.33 -17.53 -0.14
N LEU A 164 24.24 -17.64 0.83
CA LEU A 164 23.99 -17.26 2.21
C LEU A 164 23.82 -15.74 2.37
N ALA A 165 24.63 -14.94 1.66
CA ALA A 165 24.49 -13.49 1.60
C ALA A 165 23.08 -13.09 1.13
N ASN A 166 22.63 -13.69 0.03
CA ASN A 166 21.32 -13.40 -0.54
C ASN A 166 20.19 -13.85 0.40
N TYR A 167 20.35 -14.96 1.12
CA TYR A 167 19.37 -15.38 2.13
C TYR A 167 19.16 -14.31 3.20
N TYR A 168 20.22 -13.83 3.84
CA TYR A 168 20.12 -12.78 4.87
C TYR A 168 19.69 -11.44 4.30
N MET A 169 20.22 -11.04 3.13
CA MET A 169 19.85 -9.79 2.48
C MET A 169 18.38 -9.79 2.04
N SER A 170 17.82 -10.94 1.66
CA SER A 170 16.40 -11.06 1.29
C SER A 170 15.42 -10.84 2.45
N LYS A 171 15.89 -10.92 3.69
CA LYS A 171 15.12 -10.57 4.90
C LYS A 171 15.12 -9.06 5.16
N LYS A 172 16.12 -8.34 4.65
CA LYS A 172 16.32 -6.91 4.85
C LYS A 172 15.91 -6.06 3.65
N TYR A 173 16.05 -6.59 2.43
CA TYR A 173 15.82 -5.88 1.18
C TYR A 173 14.83 -6.66 0.31
N VAL A 174 13.82 -5.96 -0.19
CA VAL A 174 12.83 -6.50 -1.13
C VAL A 174 12.65 -5.53 -2.27
N TRP A 175 12.76 -6.01 -3.50
CA TRP A 175 12.48 -5.19 -4.69
C TRP A 175 10.98 -5.07 -4.90
N TYR A 176 10.51 -3.89 -5.27
CA TYR A 176 9.12 -3.71 -5.66
C TYR A 176 8.97 -2.69 -6.79
N LEU A 177 7.90 -2.83 -7.56
CA LEU A 177 7.52 -1.88 -8.60
C LEU A 177 6.02 -1.94 -8.85
N TYR A 178 5.50 -0.93 -9.54
CA TYR A 178 4.18 -0.96 -10.12
C TYR A 178 4.31 -1.03 -11.64
N SER A 179 3.86 -2.13 -12.23
CA SER A 179 4.03 -2.40 -13.65
C SER A 179 2.97 -1.68 -14.49
N GLY A 180 3.45 -0.89 -15.45
CA GLY A 180 2.62 -0.33 -16.50
C GLY A 180 2.52 -1.20 -17.76
N ILE A 181 3.22 -2.35 -17.82
CA ILE A 181 3.26 -3.25 -18.98
C ILE A 181 2.84 -4.67 -18.54
N ASP A 182 1.82 -4.74 -17.69
CA ASP A 182 1.25 -5.99 -17.18
C ASP A 182 2.33 -6.91 -16.58
N ARG A 183 2.26 -8.22 -16.79
CA ARG A 183 3.18 -9.24 -16.23
C ARG A 183 4.56 -9.31 -16.90
N THR A 184 4.94 -8.34 -17.72
CA THR A 184 6.25 -8.37 -18.44
C THR A 184 7.44 -8.50 -17.49
N TYR A 185 7.35 -7.96 -16.27
CA TYR A 185 8.43 -8.01 -15.30
C TYR A 185 8.63 -9.38 -14.63
N GLU A 186 7.72 -10.35 -14.82
CA GLU A 186 7.91 -11.72 -14.32
C GLU A 186 9.17 -12.37 -14.90
N LYS A 187 9.54 -12.00 -16.13
CA LYS A 187 10.79 -12.42 -16.79
C LYS A 187 12.06 -11.97 -16.04
N PHE A 188 11.95 -10.96 -15.18
CA PHE A 188 13.04 -10.46 -14.35
C PHE A 188 12.92 -10.90 -12.89
N GLY A 189 12.10 -11.90 -12.58
CA GLY A 189 11.93 -12.45 -11.23
C GLY A 189 10.94 -11.70 -10.34
N PHE A 190 10.11 -10.83 -10.91
CA PHE A 190 9.04 -10.16 -10.17
C PHE A 190 7.77 -11.04 -10.13
N LYS A 191 7.16 -11.16 -8.96
CA LYS A 191 5.87 -11.82 -8.74
C LYS A 191 4.77 -10.77 -8.68
N ALA A 192 3.69 -10.97 -9.44
CA ALA A 192 2.54 -10.07 -9.48
C ALA A 192 1.65 -10.22 -8.22
N TYR A 193 1.19 -9.08 -7.69
CA TYR A 193 0.19 -8.99 -6.61
C TYR A 193 -0.99 -8.15 -7.12
N PRO A 194 -1.95 -8.76 -7.84
CA PRO A 194 -3.08 -8.02 -8.39
C PRO A 194 -3.90 -7.37 -7.29
N LEU A 195 -4.35 -6.14 -7.56
CA LEU A 195 -5.21 -5.39 -6.65
C LEU A 195 -6.64 -5.43 -7.15
N ASP A 196 -7.55 -5.76 -6.24
CA ASP A 196 -8.99 -5.66 -6.44
C ASP A 196 -9.52 -4.35 -5.88
N GLY A 197 -10.60 -3.83 -6.46
CA GLY A 197 -11.32 -2.71 -5.87
C GLY A 197 -12.46 -2.19 -6.72
N TYR A 198 -12.79 -0.92 -6.54
CA TYR A 198 -13.99 -0.32 -7.11
C TYR A 198 -13.65 0.96 -7.87
N LYS A 199 -14.30 1.15 -9.02
CA LYS A 199 -14.34 2.43 -9.74
C LYS A 199 -15.69 3.07 -9.51
N ILE A 200 -15.65 4.22 -8.85
CA ILE A 200 -16.84 4.97 -8.46
C ILE A 200 -16.96 6.17 -9.41
N PRO A 201 -18.02 6.25 -10.24
CA PRO A 201 -18.17 7.36 -11.17
C PRO A 201 -18.40 8.68 -10.43
N ILE A 202 -17.75 9.76 -10.89
CA ILE A 202 -17.88 11.09 -10.27
C ILE A 202 -19.34 11.57 -10.26
N SER A 203 -20.16 11.12 -11.22
CA SER A 203 -21.59 11.39 -11.28
C SER A 203 -22.36 10.86 -10.07
N ALA A 204 -21.89 9.82 -9.38
CA ALA A 204 -22.50 9.32 -8.13
C ALA A 204 -22.50 10.38 -7.02
N GLY A 205 -21.54 11.32 -7.05
CA GLY A 205 -21.47 12.44 -6.10
C GLY A 205 -22.56 13.51 -6.28
N ASN A 206 -23.49 13.35 -7.24
CA ASN A 206 -24.66 14.23 -7.41
C ASN A 206 -25.92 13.69 -6.71
N SER A 207 -25.80 12.61 -5.93
CA SER A 207 -26.87 12.04 -5.10
C SER A 207 -27.35 13.03 -4.01
N GLU A 208 -28.44 12.67 -3.33
CA GLU A 208 -28.95 13.41 -2.16
C GLU A 208 -27.87 13.59 -1.08
N VAL A 209 -27.04 12.56 -0.87
CA VAL A 209 -25.88 12.59 0.03
C VAL A 209 -24.82 13.59 -0.46
N GLY A 210 -24.58 13.65 -1.77
CA GLY A 210 -23.72 14.68 -2.37
C GLY A 210 -24.23 16.11 -2.19
N GLN A 211 -25.56 16.31 -2.16
CA GLN A 211 -26.15 17.60 -1.81
C GLN A 211 -25.99 17.93 -0.32
N LEU A 212 -26.11 16.93 0.56
CA LEU A 212 -25.84 17.08 2.00
C LEU A 212 -24.37 17.46 2.25
N VAL A 213 -23.41 16.83 1.56
CA VAL A 213 -21.99 17.21 1.62
C VAL A 213 -21.79 18.68 1.24
N LYS A 214 -22.43 19.17 0.16
CA LYS A 214 -22.36 20.58 -0.24
C LYS A 214 -22.89 21.51 0.86
N LYS A 215 -23.99 21.13 1.51
CA LYS A 215 -24.58 21.89 2.63
C LYS A 215 -23.67 21.90 3.86
N LEU A 216 -23.06 20.77 4.20
CA LEU A 216 -22.13 20.65 5.34
C LEU A 216 -20.83 21.42 5.14
N LEU A 217 -20.37 21.57 3.90
CA LEU A 217 -19.17 22.36 3.56
C LEU A 217 -19.45 23.86 3.43
N SER A 218 -20.71 24.27 3.23
CA SER A 218 -21.10 25.68 3.18
C SER A 218 -21.36 26.26 4.57
N ASN A 219 -21.16 27.57 4.74
CA ASN A 219 -21.35 28.31 6.02
C ASN A 219 -22.78 28.27 6.59
N SER A 220 -23.74 27.63 5.93
CA SER A 220 -25.08 27.29 6.44
C SER A 220 -25.10 25.96 7.24
N ALA A 221 -23.96 25.60 7.84
CA ALA A 221 -23.77 24.37 8.61
C ALA A 221 -24.62 24.29 9.90
N SER A 222 -25.23 25.39 10.35
CA SER A 222 -26.03 25.46 11.56
C SER A 222 -27.39 24.75 11.48
N GLU A 223 -27.92 24.46 10.27
CA GLU A 223 -29.27 23.89 10.11
C GLU A 223 -29.33 22.55 9.36
N ALA A 224 -28.26 22.12 8.69
CA ALA A 224 -28.37 21.08 7.65
C ALA A 224 -28.06 19.63 8.09
N GLY A 225 -27.49 19.41 9.27
CA GLY A 225 -27.12 18.06 9.71
C GLY A 225 -27.08 17.93 11.22
N VAL A 226 -28.08 17.29 11.80
CA VAL A 226 -28.16 17.01 13.25
C VAL A 226 -26.89 16.24 13.68
N GLY A 227 -25.98 16.94 14.37
CA GLY A 227 -24.80 16.36 15.01
C GLY A 227 -23.71 15.80 14.08
N LYS A 228 -23.61 16.23 12.81
CA LYS A 228 -22.48 15.84 11.92
C LYS A 228 -21.74 17.07 11.41
N LYS A 229 -20.40 17.07 11.52
CA LYS A 229 -19.51 18.13 11.03
C LYS A 229 -18.49 17.57 10.06
N LEU A 230 -18.33 18.20 8.91
CA LEU A 230 -17.37 17.81 7.88
C LEU A 230 -16.30 18.89 7.73
N ARG A 231 -15.03 18.50 7.85
CA ARG A 231 -13.87 19.39 7.69
C ARG A 231 -12.94 18.83 6.61
N LEU A 232 -12.58 19.66 5.62
CA LEU A 232 -11.56 19.31 4.63
C LEU A 232 -10.15 19.51 5.23
N LEU A 233 -9.22 18.63 4.89
CA LEU A 233 -7.82 18.69 5.32
C LEU A 233 -6.99 19.39 4.25
N ASP A 234 -6.46 20.56 4.58
CA ASP A 234 -5.66 21.39 3.69
C ASP A 234 -4.17 21.30 4.04
N ARG A 235 -3.36 20.87 3.08
CA ARG A 235 -1.92 20.72 3.24
C ARG A 235 -1.19 22.04 3.53
N SER A 236 -1.77 23.18 3.16
CA SER A 236 -1.17 24.49 3.48
C SER A 236 -1.12 24.77 4.99
N LYS A 237 -1.94 24.06 5.78
CA LYS A 237 -2.06 24.22 7.23
C LYS A 237 -1.25 23.15 7.95
N LYS A 238 -0.36 23.58 8.84
CA LYS A 238 0.48 22.68 9.65
C LYS A 238 -0.35 21.74 10.53
N SER A 239 -1.46 22.21 11.11
CA SER A 239 -2.34 21.39 11.95
C SER A 239 -3.01 20.23 11.19
N ASP A 240 -3.32 20.42 9.91
CA ASP A 240 -3.88 19.36 9.06
C ASP A 240 -2.79 18.36 8.64
N LEU A 241 -1.57 18.83 8.38
CA LEU A 241 -0.39 17.98 8.14
C LEU A 241 -0.07 17.07 9.34
N ASP A 242 -0.09 17.63 10.55
CA ASP A 242 0.16 16.87 11.78
C ASP A 242 -0.91 15.78 11.97
N LEU A 243 -2.16 16.08 11.62
CA LEU A 243 -3.28 15.14 11.72
C LEU A 243 -3.20 14.01 10.67
N ILE A 244 -2.77 14.32 9.45
CA ILE A 244 -2.51 13.29 8.42
C ILE A 244 -1.35 12.40 8.86
N SER A 245 -0.29 12.98 9.40
CA SER A 245 0.85 12.24 9.95
C SER A 245 0.41 11.29 11.08
N PHE A 246 -0.49 11.75 11.96
CA PHE A 246 -1.10 10.90 12.99
C PHE A 246 -1.93 9.74 12.40
N ILE A 247 -2.71 9.98 11.34
CA ILE A 247 -3.46 8.93 10.64
C ILE A 247 -2.51 7.88 10.04
N LEU A 248 -1.41 8.32 9.42
CA LEU A 248 -0.40 7.42 8.84
C LEU A 248 0.32 6.60 9.91
N GLN A 249 0.62 7.18 11.07
CA GLN A 249 1.17 6.44 12.22
C GLN A 249 0.18 5.39 12.73
N GLY A 250 -1.12 5.71 12.79
CA GLY A 250 -2.15 4.72 13.10
C GLY A 250 -2.15 3.54 12.12
N ARG A 251 -2.05 3.83 10.81
CA ARG A 251 -1.92 2.81 9.76
C ARG A 251 -0.65 1.98 9.87
N GLU A 252 0.45 2.59 10.28
CA GLU A 252 1.70 1.88 10.56
C GLU A 252 1.53 0.88 11.72
N LEU A 253 0.84 1.28 12.79
CA LEU A 253 0.53 0.38 13.92
C LEU A 253 -0.40 -0.77 13.50
N ASP A 254 -1.41 -0.48 12.68
CA ASP A 254 -2.28 -1.52 12.11
C ASP A 254 -1.47 -2.51 11.27
N LEU A 255 -0.57 -2.02 10.40
CA LEU A 255 0.34 -2.86 9.61
C LEU A 255 1.25 -3.73 10.49
N LEU A 256 1.84 -3.15 11.54
CA LEU A 256 2.68 -3.90 12.48
C LEU A 256 1.87 -4.97 13.24
N THR A 257 0.61 -4.67 13.56
CA THR A 257 -0.30 -5.63 14.18
C THR A 257 -0.60 -6.77 13.22
N ASP A 258 -0.93 -6.45 11.95
CA ASP A 258 -1.22 -7.44 10.92
C ASP A 258 -0.02 -8.33 10.61
N LEU A 259 1.18 -7.74 10.53
CA LEU A 259 2.43 -8.49 10.33
C LEU A 259 2.73 -9.43 11.50
N ASN A 260 2.39 -9.05 12.74
CA ASN A 260 2.58 -9.91 13.92
C ASN A 260 1.51 -11.00 14.08
N THR A 261 0.42 -10.97 13.31
CA THR A 261 -0.58 -12.05 13.35
C THR A 261 -0.07 -13.26 12.58
N ASP A 262 0.55 -14.20 13.29
CA ASP A 262 1.07 -15.45 12.71
C ASP A 262 0.01 -16.57 12.59
N ASP A 263 -1.13 -16.40 13.29
CA ASP A 263 -2.15 -17.44 13.48
C ASP A 263 -3.44 -17.16 12.68
N PHE A 264 -3.82 -18.12 11.84
CA PHE A 264 -5.14 -18.21 11.23
C PHE A 264 -6.06 -19.05 12.12
N HIS A 265 -7.12 -18.44 12.65
CA HIS A 265 -8.13 -19.15 13.45
C HIS A 265 -9.36 -19.44 12.58
N SER A 266 -9.68 -20.73 12.39
CA SER A 266 -10.82 -21.14 11.55
C SER A 266 -12.17 -20.59 12.05
N GLU A 267 -12.35 -20.38 13.36
CA GLU A 267 -13.58 -19.82 13.93
C GLU A 267 -13.61 -18.27 13.97
N LEU A 268 -12.47 -17.59 13.88
CA LEU A 268 -12.40 -16.12 13.70
C LEU A 268 -12.36 -15.71 12.22
N SER A 269 -12.40 -16.69 11.30
CA SER A 269 -12.33 -16.48 9.85
C SER A 269 -13.61 -15.89 9.23
N GLY A 270 -14.64 -15.63 10.03
CA GLY A 270 -15.69 -14.65 9.71
C GLY A 270 -15.16 -13.22 9.79
N GLY A 271 -14.11 -12.87 9.03
CA GLY A 271 -13.65 -11.47 8.96
C GLY A 271 -12.18 -11.18 8.74
N ARG A 272 -11.32 -12.17 8.46
CA ARG A 272 -9.92 -11.90 8.07
C ARG A 272 -9.60 -12.49 6.70
N ARG A 273 -9.47 -11.63 5.69
CA ARG A 273 -8.87 -11.96 4.40
C ARG A 273 -7.68 -11.06 4.18
N SER A 274 -6.48 -11.62 4.32
CA SER A 274 -5.36 -11.23 3.47
C SER A 274 -5.61 -11.84 2.09
N SER A 275 -5.46 -11.00 1.09
CA SER A 275 -5.52 -11.27 -0.34
C SER A 275 -4.80 -12.56 -0.76
N SER A 276 -5.53 -13.43 -1.45
CA SER A 276 -5.09 -14.14 -2.66
C SER A 276 -3.59 -14.45 -2.81
N SER A 277 -3.00 -15.17 -1.84
CA SER A 277 -1.94 -16.11 -2.17
C SER A 277 -2.61 -17.39 -2.64
N LEU A 278 -2.41 -17.76 -3.91
CA LEU A 278 -2.78 -19.05 -4.50
C LEU A 278 -1.97 -20.20 -3.88
N THR A 279 -1.96 -20.32 -2.56
CA THR A 279 -1.80 -21.62 -1.91
C THR A 279 -3.17 -22.25 -2.00
N ASN A 280 -3.39 -23.02 -3.07
CA ASN A 280 -4.55 -23.88 -3.19
C ASN A 280 -4.75 -24.58 -1.83
N ILE A 281 -5.96 -24.56 -1.27
CA ILE A 281 -6.25 -25.29 -0.02
C ILE A 281 -5.79 -26.74 -0.18
N GLY A 282 -5.84 -27.28 -1.41
CA GLY A 282 -5.24 -28.56 -1.79
C GLY A 282 -3.72 -28.67 -1.64
N SER A 283 -2.94 -27.62 -1.89
CA SER A 283 -1.47 -27.65 -1.72
C SER A 283 -1.03 -27.48 -0.26
N ALA A 284 -1.77 -26.71 0.55
CA ALA A 284 -1.58 -26.68 2.00
C ALA A 284 -1.96 -28.01 2.68
N LEU A 285 -2.91 -28.75 2.09
CA LEU A 285 -3.26 -30.11 2.52
C LEU A 285 -2.17 -31.14 2.15
N LEU A 286 -1.40 -30.92 1.08
CA LEU A 286 -0.35 -31.83 0.62
C LEU A 286 1.00 -31.65 1.34
N THR A 287 1.23 -30.52 2.00
CA THR A 287 2.43 -30.26 2.81
C THR A 287 2.31 -30.79 4.23
N THR A 288 1.21 -31.45 4.58
CA THR A 288 1.09 -32.17 5.85
C THR A 288 1.98 -33.42 5.84
N GLU A 289 2.87 -33.55 6.82
CA GLU A 289 3.73 -34.71 6.97
C GLU A 289 2.90 -36.00 7.03
N LYS A 290 3.39 -37.07 6.36
CA LYS A 290 2.85 -38.43 6.45
C LYS A 290 2.83 -38.87 7.92
N GLY A 291 1.67 -38.72 8.56
CA GLY A 291 1.47 -39.05 9.97
C GLY A 291 0.45 -38.17 10.69
N SER A 292 0.11 -36.98 10.17
CA SER A 292 -1.01 -36.20 10.72
C SER A 292 -2.34 -36.71 10.16
N THR A 293 -3.27 -37.05 11.05
CA THR A 293 -4.60 -37.53 10.69
C THR A 293 -5.43 -36.40 10.08
N ASN A 294 -5.68 -36.47 8.78
CA ASN A 294 -6.60 -35.60 8.06
C ASN A 294 -8.06 -35.92 8.46
N GLU A 295 -8.60 -35.26 9.50
CA GLU A 295 -10.02 -35.39 9.90
C GLU A 295 -10.98 -34.48 9.08
N LEU A 296 -10.49 -33.77 8.06
CA LEU A 296 -11.30 -32.86 7.22
C LEU A 296 -11.98 -33.55 6.01
N SER A 297 -11.50 -34.70 5.54
CA SER A 297 -12.26 -35.52 4.56
C SER A 297 -13.57 -36.03 5.16
N ALA A 298 -13.58 -36.29 6.48
CA ALA A 298 -14.75 -36.74 7.20
C ALA A 298 -15.82 -35.63 7.39
N ILE A 299 -15.49 -34.34 7.22
CA ILE A 299 -16.45 -33.24 7.35
C ILE A 299 -17.24 -33.06 6.04
N SER A 300 -16.60 -33.24 4.88
CA SER A 300 -17.31 -33.20 3.60
C SER A 300 -18.20 -34.44 3.39
N GLU A 301 -17.77 -35.61 3.87
CA GLU A 301 -18.59 -36.85 3.79
C GLU A 301 -19.74 -36.90 4.82
N LYS A 302 -19.64 -36.19 5.96
CA LYS A 302 -20.71 -36.18 6.97
C LYS A 302 -21.81 -35.15 6.73
N LEU A 303 -21.64 -34.21 5.80
CA LEU A 303 -22.71 -33.25 5.48
C LEU A 303 -23.88 -33.89 4.73
N GLU A 304 -23.64 -34.99 4.01
CA GLU A 304 -24.69 -35.72 3.28
C GLU A 304 -25.50 -36.67 4.17
N ASN A 305 -25.01 -37.01 5.37
CA ASN A 305 -25.64 -38.00 6.25
C ASN A 305 -25.42 -37.70 7.75
N VAL A 306 -26.00 -36.64 8.31
CA VAL A 306 -26.11 -36.51 9.77
C VAL A 306 -27.47 -35.93 10.20
N THR A 307 -28.29 -36.82 10.73
CA THR A 307 -29.36 -36.55 11.70
C THR A 307 -28.75 -35.92 12.96
N ILE A 308 -29.37 -34.85 13.45
CA ILE A 308 -28.84 -34.00 14.53
C ILE A 308 -28.75 -34.80 15.85
N THR A 309 -27.54 -35.15 16.28
CA THR A 309 -27.23 -35.56 17.66
C THR A 309 -26.45 -34.46 18.40
N PRO A 310 -26.79 -34.12 19.66
CA PRO A 310 -26.34 -32.89 20.32
C PRO A 310 -25.01 -33.07 21.11
N SER A 311 -23.95 -33.57 20.49
CA SER A 311 -22.66 -33.75 21.19
C SER A 311 -21.40 -33.49 20.35
N SER A 312 -21.48 -32.62 19.33
CA SER A 312 -20.27 -32.13 18.65
C SER A 312 -19.72 -30.90 19.39
N ARG A 313 -18.72 -31.09 20.27
CA ARG A 313 -17.88 -29.98 20.72
C ARG A 313 -17.16 -29.43 19.49
N ARG A 314 -17.47 -28.18 19.11
CA ARG A 314 -16.76 -27.43 18.07
C ARG A 314 -15.26 -27.43 18.38
N LYS A 315 -14.45 -27.97 17.48
CA LYS A 315 -12.99 -27.93 17.58
C LYS A 315 -12.51 -26.78 16.69
N SER A 316 -12.08 -25.68 17.31
CA SER A 316 -11.37 -24.60 16.63
C SER A 316 -10.00 -25.12 16.18
N SER A 317 -9.60 -24.82 14.94
CA SER A 317 -8.28 -25.17 14.41
C SER A 317 -7.49 -23.88 14.19
N ILE A 318 -6.33 -23.79 14.85
CA ILE A 318 -5.34 -22.74 14.64
C ILE A 318 -4.38 -23.26 13.58
N GLN A 319 -4.21 -22.52 12.48
CA GLN A 319 -3.23 -22.80 11.44
C GLN A 319 -2.16 -21.70 11.48
N HIS A 320 -0.92 -22.08 11.72
CA HIS A 320 0.22 -21.16 11.63
C HIS A 320 0.51 -20.87 10.16
N MET A 321 0.67 -19.59 9.80
CA MET A 321 1.06 -19.22 8.44
C MET A 321 2.55 -19.52 8.22
N ALA A 322 2.86 -20.39 7.25
CA ALA A 322 4.24 -20.80 6.94
C ALA A 322 5.02 -19.80 6.05
N VAL A 323 4.41 -18.69 5.63
CA VAL A 323 4.98 -17.78 4.62
C VAL A 323 5.43 -16.46 5.27
N PRO A 324 6.67 -15.97 5.02
CA PRO A 324 7.13 -14.68 5.50
C PRO A 324 6.29 -13.53 4.93
N LYS A 325 6.15 -12.46 5.70
CA LYS A 325 5.33 -11.29 5.34
C LYS A 325 6.19 -10.04 5.20
N PHE A 326 5.85 -9.19 4.24
CA PHE A 326 6.47 -7.90 3.99
C PHE A 326 5.42 -6.80 3.88
N GLY A 327 5.72 -5.62 4.43
CA GLY A 327 4.89 -4.43 4.29
C GLY A 327 5.74 -3.17 4.17
N LEU A 328 5.25 -2.15 3.45
CA LEU A 328 5.92 -0.85 3.36
C LEU A 328 5.37 0.09 4.42
N GLN A 329 6.26 0.87 5.04
CA GLN A 329 5.86 1.85 6.04
C GLN A 329 5.08 3.00 5.36
N PRO A 330 3.81 3.25 5.73
CA PRO A 330 3.07 4.41 5.25
C PRO A 330 3.81 5.70 5.66
N ASN A 331 3.98 6.63 4.72
CA ASN A 331 4.70 7.85 5.01
C ASN A 331 4.21 9.03 4.17
N MET A 332 4.34 10.23 4.74
CA MET A 332 3.89 11.48 4.14
C MET A 332 4.60 11.76 2.80
N ASP A 333 5.88 11.40 2.65
CA ASP A 333 6.63 11.71 1.42
C ASP A 333 6.02 11.04 0.17
N SER A 334 5.42 9.85 0.33
CA SER A 334 4.76 9.14 -0.78
C SER A 334 3.45 9.81 -1.18
N LEU A 335 2.74 10.41 -0.22
CA LEU A 335 1.61 11.28 -0.53
C LEU A 335 2.09 12.56 -1.20
N ASP A 336 3.16 13.13 -0.67
CA ASP A 336 3.67 14.43 -1.06
C ASP A 336 4.19 14.46 -2.50
N SER A 337 4.86 13.41 -2.96
CA SER A 337 5.35 13.28 -4.35
C SER A 337 4.19 13.31 -5.36
N ASN A 338 3.12 12.56 -5.08
CA ASN A 338 1.92 12.49 -5.92
C ASN A 338 1.17 13.83 -5.95
N PHE A 339 1.12 14.55 -4.84
CA PHE A 339 0.45 15.87 -4.79
C PHE A 339 1.19 16.99 -5.50
N VAL A 340 2.53 17.01 -5.52
CA VAL A 340 3.30 18.04 -6.24
C VAL A 340 2.95 18.02 -7.73
N ASN A 341 2.76 16.83 -8.28
CA ASN A 341 2.36 16.61 -9.66
C ASN A 341 0.95 17.15 -9.94
N ASP A 342 0.00 16.85 -9.04
CA ASP A 342 -1.38 17.30 -9.16
C ASP A 342 -1.54 18.81 -9.06
N LYS A 343 -0.80 19.44 -8.14
CA LYS A 343 -0.84 20.89 -7.94
C LYS A 343 -0.53 21.64 -9.23
N ILE A 344 0.52 21.23 -9.93
CA ILE A 344 0.98 21.89 -11.16
C ILE A 344 -0.05 21.74 -12.28
N LEU A 345 -0.70 20.58 -12.39
CA LEU A 345 -1.73 20.32 -13.39
C LEU A 345 -3.03 21.06 -13.11
N CYS A 346 -3.45 21.13 -11.84
CA CYS A 346 -4.67 21.83 -11.45
C CYS A 346 -4.50 23.36 -11.38
N GLU A 347 -3.30 23.89 -11.12
CA GLU A 347 -3.03 25.33 -11.18
C GLU A 347 -3.20 25.91 -12.60
N ALA A 348 -3.02 25.08 -13.64
CA ALA A 348 -3.36 25.43 -15.01
C ALA A 348 -4.88 25.49 -15.28
N GLY A 349 -5.70 24.92 -14.39
CA GLY A 349 -7.16 24.83 -14.49
C GLY A 349 -7.88 25.51 -13.33
N SER A 350 -7.88 26.85 -13.30
CA SER A 350 -8.84 27.77 -12.66
C SER A 350 -9.38 27.56 -11.21
N VAL A 351 -9.06 26.51 -10.46
CA VAL A 351 -9.57 26.30 -9.08
C VAL A 351 -8.45 25.92 -8.11
N LYS A 352 -7.68 26.93 -7.67
CA LYS A 352 -6.56 26.80 -6.71
C LYS A 352 -6.98 26.31 -5.31
N GLU A 353 -8.24 26.51 -4.93
CA GLU A 353 -8.71 26.27 -3.55
C GLU A 353 -8.77 24.77 -3.21
N TYR A 354 -9.13 23.92 -4.17
CA TYR A 354 -9.29 22.49 -3.92
C TYR A 354 -8.01 21.70 -4.17
N THR A 355 -6.94 22.26 -4.74
CA THR A 355 -5.74 21.52 -5.14
C THR A 355 -4.91 21.03 -3.95
N ASN A 356 -4.87 21.79 -2.87
CA ASN A 356 -4.08 21.47 -1.67
C ASN A 356 -4.81 20.55 -0.69
N ILE A 357 -6.07 20.21 -0.96
CA ILE A 357 -6.85 19.34 -0.06
C ILE A 357 -6.33 17.90 -0.24
N CYS A 358 -6.29 17.09 0.80
CA CYS A 358 -5.76 15.72 0.68
C CYS A 358 -6.59 14.69 1.45
N GLY A 359 -7.62 15.16 2.14
CA GLY A 359 -8.54 14.32 2.86
C GLY A 359 -9.68 15.13 3.46
N ALA A 360 -10.52 14.44 4.22
CA ALA A 360 -11.58 15.04 5.01
C ALA A 360 -11.76 14.28 6.32
N ILE A 361 -12.32 14.97 7.30
CA ILE A 361 -12.74 14.42 8.59
C ILE A 361 -14.22 14.67 8.78
N LEU A 362 -14.95 13.61 9.09
CA LEU A 362 -16.33 13.63 9.50
C LEU A 362 -16.40 13.39 11.01
N THR A 363 -16.82 14.40 11.77
CA THR A 363 -17.12 14.27 13.20
C THR A 363 -18.60 14.01 13.37
N ASN A 364 -18.96 12.86 13.91
CA ASN A 364 -20.31 12.50 14.31
C ASN A 364 -20.45 12.76 15.82
N GLU A 365 -21.08 13.88 16.18
CA GLU A 365 -21.29 14.33 17.56
C GLU A 365 -22.25 13.41 18.32
N LEU A 366 -23.21 12.78 17.63
CA LEU A 366 -24.15 11.83 18.24
C LEU A 366 -23.44 10.56 18.72
N GLN A 367 -22.45 10.10 17.95
CA GLN A 367 -21.63 8.94 18.28
C GLN A 367 -20.35 9.30 19.03
N GLN A 368 -20.03 10.60 19.15
CA GLN A 368 -18.75 11.10 19.66
C GLN A 368 -17.53 10.48 18.97
N LYS A 369 -17.66 10.18 17.67
CA LYS A 369 -16.63 9.55 16.84
C LYS A 369 -16.24 10.44 15.67
N SER A 370 -14.96 10.39 15.31
CA SER A 370 -14.43 11.06 14.12
C SER A 370 -13.95 10.03 13.13
N PHE A 371 -14.28 10.20 11.87
CA PHE A 371 -13.86 9.34 10.76
C PHE A 371 -13.04 10.15 9.76
N TYR A 372 -12.08 9.51 9.10
CA TYR A 372 -11.24 10.15 8.10
C TYR A 372 -11.35 9.45 6.75
N ILE A 373 -11.07 10.23 5.70
CA ILE A 373 -10.81 9.74 4.35
C ILE A 373 -9.61 10.50 3.78
N LEU A 374 -8.67 9.78 3.17
CA LEU A 374 -7.52 10.31 2.45
C LEU A 374 -7.58 9.90 1.00
N TRP A 375 -7.13 10.77 0.09
CA TRP A 375 -7.06 10.49 -1.33
C TRP A 375 -5.79 11.09 -1.94
N THR A 376 -5.33 10.52 -3.05
CA THR A 376 -4.22 11.06 -3.85
C THR A 376 -4.54 10.90 -5.33
N SER A 377 -3.83 11.57 -6.23
CA SER A 377 -3.93 11.24 -7.66
C SER A 377 -2.70 10.52 -8.16
N VAL A 378 -2.97 9.43 -8.87
CA VAL A 378 -1.99 8.52 -9.44
C VAL A 378 -1.91 8.78 -10.93
N MET A 379 -0.68 8.68 -11.46
CA MET A 379 -0.37 8.95 -12.87
C MET A 379 -0.93 10.30 -13.36
N MET A 380 -1.04 11.32 -12.50
CA MET A 380 -1.50 12.66 -12.89
C MET A 380 -2.93 12.71 -13.47
N SER A 381 -3.77 11.69 -13.30
CA SER A 381 -5.16 11.74 -13.80
C SER A 381 -6.19 10.90 -13.07
N GLN A 382 -5.77 9.92 -12.28
CA GLN A 382 -6.70 9.00 -11.59
C GLN A 382 -6.71 9.33 -10.11
N VAL A 383 -7.86 9.69 -9.55
CA VAL A 383 -7.99 9.90 -8.10
C VAL A 383 -8.18 8.54 -7.43
N HIS A 384 -7.34 8.23 -6.45
CA HIS A 384 -7.43 7.04 -5.61
C HIS A 384 -7.74 7.45 -4.17
N ILE A 385 -8.72 6.80 -3.57
CA ILE A 385 -8.90 6.79 -2.12
C ILE A 385 -7.85 5.84 -1.56
N VAL A 386 -7.02 6.35 -0.64
CA VAL A 386 -5.84 5.65 -0.11
C VAL A 386 -5.95 5.32 1.37
N GLY A 387 -7.06 5.71 2.01
CA GLY A 387 -7.36 5.30 3.37
C GLY A 387 -8.69 5.83 3.85
N ILE A 388 -9.51 4.97 4.43
CA ILE A 388 -10.74 5.33 5.15
C ILE A 388 -10.75 4.62 6.51
N GLY A 389 -11.12 5.32 7.58
CA GLY A 389 -11.23 4.69 8.89
C GLY A 389 -11.74 5.60 10.00
N GLU A 390 -11.79 5.05 11.21
CA GLU A 390 -12.09 5.79 12.44
C GLU A 390 -10.80 6.42 13.01
N LEU A 391 -10.87 7.69 13.39
CA LEU A 391 -9.80 8.41 14.06
C LEU A 391 -9.86 8.08 15.56
N LYS A 392 -9.03 7.13 16.01
CA LYS A 392 -8.90 6.80 17.44
C LYS A 392 -7.99 7.82 18.12
N LEU A 393 -8.59 8.81 18.78
CA LEU A 393 -7.86 9.86 19.52
C LEU A 393 -7.18 9.36 20.81
N ASP A 394 -7.36 8.08 21.19
CA ASP A 394 -6.96 7.58 22.51
C ASP A 394 -6.23 6.22 22.43
N VAL A 395 -5.12 6.17 21.70
CA VAL A 395 -4.25 4.97 21.67
C VAL A 395 -3.36 4.88 22.93
N PHE A 396 -3.05 6.02 23.56
CA PHE A 396 -2.16 6.07 24.72
C PHE A 396 -2.86 6.26 26.08
N GLY A 397 -4.04 6.89 26.17
CA GLY A 397 -4.72 7.06 27.47
C GLY A 397 -5.23 5.74 28.05
N ALA A 398 -5.55 4.76 27.20
CA ALA A 398 -5.90 3.40 27.62
C ALA A 398 -4.71 2.60 28.18
N LEU A 399 -3.47 2.93 27.77
CA LEU A 399 -2.24 2.30 28.25
C LEU A 399 -1.67 2.98 29.50
N VAL A 400 -1.88 4.30 29.65
CA VAL A 400 -1.32 5.10 30.75
C VAL A 400 -2.17 5.00 32.03
N ASP A 401 -3.45 4.66 31.93
CA ASP A 401 -4.32 4.51 33.10
C ASP A 401 -5.24 3.28 33.00
N PRO A 402 -4.69 2.04 33.18
CA PRO A 402 -5.49 0.81 33.15
C PRO A 402 -6.52 0.73 34.30
N LEU A 403 -6.47 1.67 35.26
CA LEU A 403 -7.36 1.74 36.42
C LEU A 403 -8.34 2.92 36.37
N GLY A 404 -8.23 3.83 35.39
CA GLY A 404 -9.11 4.98 35.18
C GLY A 404 -9.11 6.01 36.32
N LEU A 405 -8.04 6.12 37.09
CA LEU A 405 -7.95 6.94 38.30
C LEU A 405 -7.62 8.42 38.05
N THR A 406 -7.14 8.79 36.87
CA THR A 406 -6.57 10.13 36.59
C THR A 406 -7.38 11.00 35.63
N ASN A 407 -8.49 10.49 35.08
CA ASN A 407 -9.37 11.29 34.22
C ASN A 407 -10.42 12.08 35.04
N PRO A 408 -10.66 13.37 34.75
CA PRO A 408 -11.70 14.16 35.40
C PRO A 408 -13.11 13.56 35.19
N PRO A 409 -14.09 13.86 36.07
CA PRO A 409 -15.28 13.03 36.35
C PRO A 409 -16.40 13.08 35.30
N GLN A 410 -16.07 13.12 34.00
CA GLN A 410 -17.06 13.09 32.91
C GLN A 410 -17.02 11.82 32.02
N ARG A 411 -16.05 10.92 32.19
CA ARG A 411 -16.10 9.59 31.56
C ARG A 411 -16.86 8.61 32.45
N ARG A 412 -18.18 8.54 32.28
CA ARG A 412 -19.00 7.46 32.86
C ARG A 412 -18.52 6.11 32.30
N ARG A 413 -18.14 5.21 33.21
CA ARG A 413 -17.96 3.76 33.02
C ARG A 413 -18.84 3.22 31.87
N GLY A 414 -18.20 2.73 30.81
CA GLY A 414 -18.84 1.82 29.88
C GLY A 414 -19.19 0.53 30.63
N SER A 415 -20.47 0.33 30.91
CA SER A 415 -21.00 -0.90 31.47
C SER A 415 -20.85 -2.03 30.46
N SER A 416 -20.37 -3.19 30.92
CA SER A 416 -20.09 -4.44 30.22
C SER A 416 -21.32 -5.15 29.59
N PHE A 417 -22.35 -4.40 29.20
CA PHE A 417 -23.60 -4.90 28.62
C PHE A 417 -24.00 -4.18 27.32
N THR A 418 -23.08 -3.44 26.70
CA THR A 418 -23.23 -2.81 25.37
C THR A 418 -22.66 -3.67 24.22
N GLY A 419 -22.44 -4.97 24.43
CA GLY A 419 -21.83 -5.89 23.46
C GLY A 419 -22.57 -6.10 22.13
N LEU A 420 -23.72 -5.45 21.90
CA LEU A 420 -24.44 -5.43 20.63
C LEU A 420 -24.30 -4.10 19.87
N ASN A 421 -23.97 -3.00 20.55
CA ASN A 421 -23.63 -1.71 19.92
C ASN A 421 -22.12 -1.48 19.81
N ASP A 422 -21.32 -2.29 20.50
CA ASP A 422 -19.86 -2.38 20.33
C ASP A 422 -19.45 -3.25 19.13
N ILE A 423 -20.37 -3.55 18.21
CA ILE A 423 -19.99 -3.83 16.81
C ILE A 423 -19.46 -2.51 16.25
N SER A 424 -18.20 -2.25 16.61
CA SER A 424 -17.37 -1.10 16.30
C SER A 424 -17.15 -1.04 14.78
N GLY A 425 -18.15 -0.55 14.08
CA GLY A 425 -18.17 -0.39 12.63
C GLY A 425 -18.40 1.06 12.25
N LEU A 426 -17.70 1.49 11.19
CA LEU A 426 -17.98 2.74 10.51
C LEU A 426 -19.43 2.66 9.96
N ASN A 427 -20.32 3.56 10.40
CA ASN A 427 -21.71 3.57 9.92
C ASN A 427 -21.71 3.74 8.40
N LEU A 428 -22.47 2.93 7.65
CA LEU A 428 -22.52 3.00 6.18
C LEU A 428 -22.95 4.38 5.68
N GLN A 429 -23.77 5.11 6.44
CA GLN A 429 -24.14 6.50 6.12
C GLN A 429 -22.96 7.46 6.26
N ASP A 430 -22.10 7.24 7.26
CA ASP A 430 -20.90 8.04 7.47
C ASP A 430 -19.84 7.68 6.42
N LEU A 431 -19.77 6.40 6.01
CA LEU A 431 -18.95 5.95 4.88
C LEU A 431 -19.38 6.63 3.57
N ASP A 432 -20.68 6.68 3.29
CA ASP A 432 -21.22 7.30 2.08
C ASP A 432 -20.95 8.81 2.05
N LEU A 433 -21.09 9.50 3.19
CA LEU A 433 -20.70 10.91 3.32
C LEU A 433 -19.21 11.13 3.01
N LEU A 434 -18.33 10.28 3.52
CA LEU A 434 -16.88 10.36 3.26
C LEU A 434 -16.55 10.12 1.78
N VAL A 435 -17.09 9.03 1.19
CA VAL A 435 -16.90 8.70 -0.23
C VAL A 435 -17.46 9.82 -1.11
N SER A 436 -18.66 10.32 -0.82
CA SER A 436 -19.27 11.45 -1.52
C SER A 436 -18.45 12.73 -1.41
N THR A 437 -17.74 12.95 -0.29
CA THR A 437 -16.81 14.07 -0.13
C THR A 437 -15.60 13.95 -1.06
N ALA A 438 -15.01 12.76 -1.18
CA ALA A 438 -13.93 12.51 -2.14
C ALA A 438 -14.41 12.73 -3.59
N LEU A 439 -15.61 12.25 -3.95
CA LEU A 439 -16.22 12.50 -5.27
C LEU A 439 -16.46 13.99 -5.52
N HIS A 440 -16.91 14.74 -4.50
CA HIS A 440 -17.12 16.18 -4.60
C HIS A 440 -15.81 16.92 -4.93
N VAL A 441 -14.74 16.62 -4.18
CA VAL A 441 -13.43 17.23 -4.41
C VAL A 441 -12.85 16.81 -5.76
N ALA A 442 -12.96 15.54 -6.15
CA ALA A 442 -12.53 15.05 -7.45
C ALA A 442 -13.24 15.78 -8.61
N ASN A 443 -14.56 16.02 -8.48
CA ASN A 443 -15.30 16.79 -9.48
C ASN A 443 -14.83 18.25 -9.57
N LYS A 444 -14.50 18.88 -8.43
CA LYS A 444 -14.02 20.26 -8.37
C LYS A 444 -12.60 20.44 -8.91
N ARG A 445 -11.76 19.41 -8.82
CA ARG A 445 -10.39 19.40 -9.38
C ARG A 445 -10.31 19.08 -10.87
N ARG A 446 -11.44 18.69 -11.47
CA ARG A 446 -11.45 18.06 -12.79
C ARG A 446 -10.92 19.00 -13.87
N PHE A 447 -9.89 18.54 -14.58
CA PHE A 447 -9.37 19.17 -15.79
C PHE A 447 -9.50 18.23 -17.00
N LYS A 448 -9.27 18.75 -18.20
CA LYS A 448 -9.36 17.99 -19.46
C LYS A 448 -8.36 16.82 -19.44
N GLY A 449 -8.82 15.57 -19.50
CA GLY A 449 -7.95 14.38 -19.46
C GLY A 449 -7.85 13.68 -18.09
N MET A 450 -8.50 14.20 -17.05
CA MET A 450 -8.70 13.50 -15.78
C MET A 450 -9.77 12.40 -15.90
N SER A 451 -9.63 11.29 -15.16
CA SER A 451 -10.61 10.20 -15.16
C SER A 451 -11.99 10.68 -14.72
N SER A 452 -13.05 10.05 -15.25
CA SER A 452 -14.44 10.31 -14.84
C SER A 452 -14.85 9.53 -13.58
N TYR A 453 -13.90 8.84 -12.96
CA TYR A 453 -14.09 7.94 -11.82
C TYR A 453 -13.02 8.18 -10.75
N VAL A 454 -13.37 7.82 -9.51
CA VAL A 454 -12.48 7.70 -8.35
C VAL A 454 -12.30 6.21 -8.05
N CYS A 455 -11.07 5.77 -7.86
CA CYS A 455 -10.74 4.38 -7.56
C CYS A 455 -10.56 4.18 -6.05
N VAL A 456 -10.90 3.00 -5.54
CA VAL A 456 -10.53 2.58 -4.18
C VAL A 456 -10.16 1.10 -4.20
N THR A 457 -9.02 0.74 -3.62
CA THR A 457 -8.62 -0.67 -3.51
C THR A 457 -9.22 -1.28 -2.25
N LYS A 458 -9.42 -2.61 -2.24
CA LYS A 458 -9.90 -3.31 -1.04
C LYS A 458 -8.99 -3.11 0.18
N ASN A 459 -7.69 -2.95 -0.04
CA ASN A 459 -6.70 -2.78 1.02
C ASN A 459 -6.76 -1.37 1.65
N ASP A 460 -7.31 -0.38 0.94
CA ASP A 460 -7.46 1.00 1.42
C ASP A 460 -8.79 1.24 2.17
N LEU A 461 -9.69 0.24 2.15
CA LEU A 461 -10.98 0.28 2.84
C LEU A 461 -10.83 0.02 4.36
N PRO A 462 -11.82 0.39 5.18
CA PRO A 462 -11.75 0.17 6.62
C PRO A 462 -11.79 -1.32 6.95
N ALA A 463 -10.73 -1.82 7.60
CA ALA A 463 -10.62 -3.22 8.02
C ALA A 463 -11.66 -3.64 9.09
N THR A 464 -12.30 -2.67 9.74
CA THR A 464 -13.34 -2.90 10.76
C THR A 464 -14.67 -3.35 10.17
N VAL A 465 -14.93 -3.10 8.88
CA VAL A 465 -16.20 -3.47 8.23
C VAL A 465 -15.97 -4.73 7.38
N PRO A 466 -16.83 -5.76 7.49
CA PRO A 466 -16.69 -6.98 6.69
C PRO A 466 -16.70 -6.69 5.18
N ALA A 467 -15.78 -7.32 4.44
CA ALA A 467 -15.63 -7.09 2.99
C ALA A 467 -16.90 -7.37 2.17
N ALA A 468 -17.73 -8.33 2.60
CA ALA A 468 -19.00 -8.62 1.95
C ALA A 468 -20.01 -7.46 2.09
N VAL A 469 -20.03 -6.81 3.27
CA VAL A 469 -20.87 -5.64 3.53
C VAL A 469 -20.35 -4.43 2.75
N LEU A 470 -19.03 -4.24 2.68
CA LEU A 470 -18.44 -3.19 1.85
C LEU A 470 -18.72 -3.41 0.36
N HIS A 471 -18.63 -4.64 -0.12
CA HIS A 471 -18.97 -4.97 -1.49
C HIS A 471 -20.44 -4.68 -1.81
N ASP A 472 -21.36 -5.09 -0.94
CA ASP A 472 -22.78 -4.79 -1.07
C ASP A 472 -23.03 -3.26 -1.06
N PHE A 473 -22.38 -2.54 -0.13
CA PHE A 473 -22.42 -1.09 -0.04
C PHE A 473 -22.01 -0.40 -1.36
N PHE A 474 -20.84 -0.73 -1.90
CA PHE A 474 -20.36 -0.10 -3.13
C PHE A 474 -21.22 -0.46 -4.34
N MET A 475 -21.63 -1.71 -4.47
CA MET A 475 -22.36 -2.17 -5.67
C MET A 475 -23.82 -1.71 -5.67
N ASN A 476 -24.48 -1.65 -4.50
CA ASN A 476 -25.92 -1.45 -4.42
C ASN A 476 -26.34 -0.10 -3.83
N TYR A 477 -25.54 0.52 -2.94
CA TYR A 477 -25.97 1.71 -2.20
C TYR A 477 -25.35 3.01 -2.70
N VAL A 478 -24.08 3.02 -3.11
CA VAL A 478 -23.37 4.24 -3.57
C VAL A 478 -23.95 4.83 -4.86
N SER A 479 -24.55 4.00 -5.72
CA SER A 479 -25.08 4.41 -7.03
C SER A 479 -26.55 4.06 -7.25
N SER A 480 -27.38 4.13 -6.21
CA SER A 480 -28.80 3.70 -6.22
C SER A 480 -29.75 4.45 -7.18
N GLY A 481 -29.23 5.21 -8.16
CA GLY A 481 -30.00 5.83 -9.24
C GLY A 481 -29.33 5.65 -10.61
N GLU A 482 -29.96 4.83 -11.46
CA GLU A 482 -29.63 4.55 -12.88
C GLU A 482 -28.44 3.62 -13.17
N LYS A 483 -28.69 2.55 -13.93
CA LYS A 483 -27.71 1.52 -14.34
C LYS A 483 -26.48 2.07 -15.11
N SER A 484 -26.56 3.26 -15.70
CA SER A 484 -25.45 3.91 -16.41
C SER A 484 -24.47 4.66 -15.50
N LYS A 485 -24.79 4.81 -14.21
CA LYS A 485 -23.97 5.46 -13.17
C LYS A 485 -23.48 4.48 -12.10
N ALA A 486 -23.53 3.17 -12.40
CA ALA A 486 -23.22 2.13 -11.45
C ALA A 486 -21.71 2.03 -11.14
N VAL A 487 -21.38 1.71 -9.90
CA VAL A 487 -20.02 1.38 -9.48
C VAL A 487 -19.55 0.10 -10.19
N GLU A 488 -18.31 0.10 -10.69
CA GLU A 488 -17.70 -1.06 -11.35
C GLU A 488 -16.74 -1.75 -10.38
N PHE A 489 -16.94 -3.04 -10.13
CA PHE A 489 -15.98 -3.87 -9.39
C PHE A 489 -14.90 -4.39 -10.35
N VAL A 490 -13.64 -4.15 -10.00
CA VAL A 490 -12.46 -4.51 -10.79
C VAL A 490 -11.66 -5.56 -10.03
N GLN A 491 -11.55 -6.75 -10.61
CA GLN A 491 -10.76 -7.88 -10.06
C GLN A 491 -9.27 -7.81 -10.39
N ASP A 492 -8.86 -6.89 -11.27
CA ASP A 492 -7.44 -6.64 -11.54
C ASP A 492 -7.23 -5.24 -12.13
N PHE A 493 -6.59 -4.37 -11.34
CA PHE A 493 -6.19 -3.04 -11.78
C PHE A 493 -5.00 -3.03 -12.77
N SER A 494 -4.46 -4.18 -13.17
CA SER A 494 -3.43 -4.31 -14.21
C SER A 494 -3.82 -3.62 -15.52
N SER A 495 -5.10 -3.70 -15.89
CA SER A 495 -5.67 -3.03 -17.05
C SER A 495 -5.64 -1.49 -16.98
N GLN A 496 -5.44 -0.92 -15.78
CA GLN A 496 -5.23 0.51 -15.55
C GLN A 496 -3.75 0.85 -15.33
N HIS A 497 -2.81 -0.04 -15.70
CA HIS A 497 -1.37 0.12 -15.49
C HIS A 497 -0.96 0.16 -14.00
N ILE A 498 -1.79 -0.45 -13.14
CA ILE A 498 -1.57 -0.53 -11.69
C ILE A 498 -1.46 -2.02 -11.34
N LEU A 499 -0.26 -2.59 -11.50
CA LEU A 499 0.05 -3.94 -11.07
C LEU A 499 1.27 -3.93 -10.15
N PRO A 500 1.08 -3.96 -8.82
CA PRO A 500 2.19 -4.10 -7.89
C PRO A 500 2.89 -5.45 -8.08
N MET A 501 4.21 -5.43 -8.05
CA MET A 501 5.02 -6.64 -8.15
C MET A 501 6.18 -6.58 -7.15
N LEU A 502 6.48 -7.73 -6.53
CA LEU A 502 7.65 -7.89 -5.66
C LEU A 502 8.70 -8.78 -6.30
N ARG A 503 9.97 -8.57 -5.97
CA ARG A 503 11.06 -9.49 -6.27
C ARG A 503 11.92 -9.70 -5.04
N LYS A 504 12.26 -10.96 -4.76
CA LYS A 504 13.17 -11.31 -3.67
C LYS A 504 14.61 -10.92 -4.05
N PHE A 505 15.33 -10.28 -3.13
CA PHE A 505 16.74 -9.91 -3.32
C PHE A 505 17.59 -11.13 -3.68
N GLY A 506 18.43 -11.01 -4.71
CA GLY A 506 19.31 -12.08 -5.16
C GLY A 506 18.61 -13.28 -5.83
N SER A 507 17.30 -13.23 -6.02
CA SER A 507 16.53 -14.22 -6.79
C SER A 507 16.15 -13.65 -8.17
N SER A 508 16.31 -14.46 -9.21
CA SER A 508 15.74 -14.22 -10.54
C SER A 508 14.46 -15.03 -10.77
N ASN A 509 14.09 -15.91 -9.83
CA ASN A 509 12.87 -16.72 -9.94
C ASN A 509 11.66 -15.92 -9.42
N PRO A 510 10.60 -15.75 -10.23
CA PRO A 510 9.35 -15.12 -9.79
C PRO A 510 8.55 -15.99 -8.81
N GLU A 511 8.82 -17.30 -8.73
CA GLU A 511 8.19 -18.18 -7.76
C GLU A 511 8.94 -18.13 -6.43
N PHE A 512 8.40 -17.37 -5.48
CA PHE A 512 8.88 -17.33 -4.10
C PHE A 512 7.74 -17.19 -3.08
N GLU A 513 7.99 -17.74 -1.90
CA GLU A 513 7.12 -17.71 -0.73
C GLU A 513 7.44 -16.45 0.10
N LEU A 514 6.83 -15.34 -0.28
CA LEU A 514 6.76 -14.09 0.48
C LEU A 514 5.36 -13.53 0.21
N ASP A 515 4.72 -12.97 1.23
CA ASP A 515 3.42 -12.31 1.09
C ASP A 515 3.56 -10.80 1.28
N TRP A 516 2.87 -10.01 0.44
CA TRP A 516 2.83 -8.55 0.56
C TRP A 516 1.60 -8.14 1.37
N THR A 517 1.79 -7.92 2.67
CA THR A 517 0.72 -7.49 3.57
C THR A 517 0.39 -6.01 3.35
N SER A 518 -0.91 -5.71 3.28
CA SER A 518 -1.47 -4.36 3.21
C SER A 518 -0.87 -3.49 2.08
N ASN A 519 -0.73 -4.08 0.89
CA ASN A 519 -0.33 -3.35 -0.30
C ASN A 519 -1.38 -2.30 -0.66
N SER A 520 -1.04 -1.04 -0.42
CA SER A 520 -1.92 0.13 -0.52
C SER A 520 -1.49 1.02 -1.67
N MET A 521 -2.39 1.85 -2.19
CA MET A 521 -1.97 2.93 -3.10
C MET A 521 -1.14 4.01 -2.38
N LEU A 522 -1.04 4.00 -1.04
CA LEU A 522 -0.04 4.78 -0.30
C LEU A 522 1.40 4.36 -0.60
N SER A 523 1.63 3.10 -0.96
CA SER A 523 2.95 2.64 -1.39
C SER A 523 3.24 2.92 -2.87
N TRP A 524 2.29 3.54 -3.58
CA TRP A 524 2.51 4.03 -4.94
C TRP A 524 3.54 5.17 -4.91
N GLY A 525 4.76 4.86 -5.36
CA GLY A 525 5.92 5.75 -5.27
C GLY A 525 5.99 6.81 -6.35
#